data_AF-A0A9D1I279-F1
#
_entry.id   AF-A0A9D1I279-F1
#
_cell.length_a   1.000
_cell.length_b   1.000
_cell.length_c   1.000
_cell.angle_alpha   90.00
_cell.angle_beta   90.00
_cell.angle_gamma   90.00
#
_symmetry.space_group_name_H-M   'P 1'
#
loop_
_entity.id
_entity.type
_entity.pdbx_description
1 polymer ?
#
loop_
_entity_poly.entity_id
_entity_poly.type
_entity_poly.pdbx_seq_one_letter_code
_entity_poly.pdbx_strand_id
1 'polypeptide(L)'
;MLYNCENCHKSFDFVDKICFCPYCGSRLAPDAGFAASGGQTTQAASGESRLTEVIDSIWGRSARLREDINAEIFRCIMIYNRYARHSIAKNIPDTSLSDYDTRYMQFEKCGNRKDLLDNIRRYIMSLEQVIAKASEDMADEVVVKLQKAVREVYDVSRRLHDLIGKDAAPSESGFFDEERFSVTRLFTKEQLAALYEQVLIAFEKYRRCVEDNNMFAAFASDSSYGALPYYWRRIYAYSYDRSDRANDSRKKTEDEDDRHTITEKAQKEYTKIMEYMDERNAIAYDGFLDEDFEPHVEAFWKGLSTLCGFIDNATVIRWDKGYFAINENESAAISRYCQSEEFPVSEDYLTALVDMESWLEEKEKEDK
;
A
#
# COMPACT_ATOMS: atom_id res chain seq x y z
N MET A 1 29.34 -55.36 -13.99
CA MET A 1 30.80 -55.12 -13.98
C MET A 1 31.10 -54.20 -12.80
N LEU A 2 31.99 -54.64 -11.90
CA LEU A 2 32.33 -53.87 -10.69
C LEU A 2 33.40 -52.82 -11.02
N TYR A 3 33.07 -51.55 -10.84
CA TYR A 3 33.95 -50.41 -11.10
C TYR A 3 34.40 -49.76 -9.80
N ASN A 4 35.68 -49.39 -9.75
CA ASN A 4 36.27 -48.61 -8.65
C ASN A 4 36.76 -47.27 -9.20
N CYS A 5 36.24 -46.16 -8.66
CA CYS A 5 36.71 -44.83 -9.05
C CYS A 5 37.97 -44.45 -8.26
N GLU A 6 39.07 -44.17 -8.95
CA GLU A 6 40.31 -43.72 -8.30
C GLU A 6 40.22 -42.32 -7.70
N ASN A 7 39.27 -41.48 -8.17
CA ASN A 7 39.12 -40.11 -7.68
C ASN A 7 38.25 -40.02 -6.41
N CYS A 8 37.17 -40.81 -6.31
CA CYS A 8 36.25 -40.75 -5.17
C CYS A 8 36.23 -42.04 -4.33
N HIS A 9 37.05 -43.02 -4.70
CA HIS A 9 37.22 -44.32 -4.02
C HIS A 9 35.93 -45.14 -3.79
N LYS A 10 34.85 -44.81 -4.51
CA LYS A 10 33.58 -45.54 -4.42
C LYS A 10 33.57 -46.69 -5.42
N SER A 11 33.08 -47.83 -4.95
CA SER A 11 32.82 -49.03 -5.75
C SER A 11 31.35 -49.09 -6.15
N PHE A 12 31.05 -49.44 -7.40
CA PHE A 12 29.69 -49.59 -7.90
C PHE A 12 29.61 -50.61 -9.04
N ASP A 13 28.46 -51.25 -9.21
CA ASP A 13 28.22 -52.24 -10.25
C ASP A 13 27.33 -51.64 -11.36
N PHE A 14 27.68 -51.90 -12.61
CA PHE A 14 26.92 -51.48 -13.78
C PHE A 14 26.86 -52.60 -14.81
N VAL A 15 25.70 -52.72 -15.46
CA VAL A 15 25.45 -53.77 -16.45
C VAL A 15 26.24 -53.49 -17.74
N ASP A 16 26.33 -52.22 -18.13
CA ASP A 16 26.99 -51.77 -19.37
C ASP A 16 28.38 -51.16 -19.14
N LYS A 17 29.20 -51.12 -20.20
CA LYS A 17 30.55 -50.54 -20.15
C LYS A 17 30.46 -49.01 -20.04
N ILE A 18 30.76 -48.49 -18.85
CA ILE A 18 30.78 -47.05 -18.58
C ILE A 18 32.21 -46.52 -18.47
N CYS A 19 32.44 -45.33 -19.03
CA CYS A 19 33.76 -44.68 -19.07
C CYS A 19 33.93 -43.60 -17.99
N PHE A 20 32.95 -43.44 -17.10
CA PHE A 20 32.90 -42.36 -16.11
C PHE A 20 32.23 -42.82 -14.80
N CYS A 21 32.64 -42.22 -13.69
CA CYS A 21 32.06 -42.49 -12.37
C CYS A 21 30.73 -41.74 -12.20
N PRO A 22 29.61 -42.42 -11.88
CA PRO A 22 28.31 -41.79 -11.71
C PRO A 22 28.21 -40.90 -10.46
N TYR A 23 29.17 -40.99 -9.53
CA TYR A 23 29.16 -40.18 -8.30
C TYR A 23 29.95 -38.88 -8.42
N CYS A 24 30.97 -38.82 -9.28
CA CYS A 24 31.86 -37.65 -9.35
C CYS A 24 32.24 -37.23 -10.77
N GLY A 25 31.74 -37.91 -11.80
CA GLY A 25 31.96 -37.57 -13.22
C GLY A 25 33.37 -37.85 -13.74
N SER A 26 34.29 -38.35 -12.92
CA SER A 26 35.67 -38.62 -13.33
C SER A 26 35.77 -39.80 -14.28
N ARG A 27 36.66 -39.71 -15.28
CA ARG A 27 36.86 -40.75 -16.30
C ARG A 27 37.47 -42.01 -15.67
N LEU A 28 36.85 -43.15 -15.91
CA LEU A 28 37.35 -44.46 -15.46
C LEU A 28 38.38 -44.98 -16.47
N ALA A 29 39.39 -45.72 -15.99
CA ALA A 29 40.42 -46.29 -16.85
C ALA A 29 39.79 -47.21 -17.93
N PRO A 30 40.25 -47.16 -19.19
CA PRO A 30 39.65 -47.89 -20.32
C PRO A 30 39.53 -49.42 -20.13
N ASP A 31 40.35 -49.96 -19.25
CA ASP A 31 40.56 -51.40 -19.03
C ASP A 31 39.93 -51.91 -17.71
N ALA A 32 39.20 -51.05 -16.97
CA ALA A 32 38.62 -51.40 -15.67
C ALA A 32 37.43 -52.39 -15.74
N GLY A 33 37.08 -52.88 -16.93
CA GLY A 33 36.05 -53.89 -17.15
C GLY A 33 36.53 -54.99 -18.08
N PHE A 34 37.18 -56.02 -17.53
CA PHE A 34 37.41 -57.29 -18.22
C PHE A 34 36.72 -58.43 -17.47
N ALA A 35 35.52 -58.78 -17.94
CA ALA A 35 34.99 -60.14 -17.92
C ALA A 35 34.00 -60.28 -19.08
N ALA A 36 34.27 -61.28 -19.94
CA ALA A 36 33.70 -61.54 -21.25
C ALA A 36 32.16 -61.55 -21.35
N SER A 37 31.61 -61.06 -22.46
CA SER A 37 31.08 -61.92 -23.54
C SER A 37 30.41 -61.12 -24.66
N GLY A 38 30.86 -61.42 -25.89
CA GLY A 38 30.11 -61.45 -27.16
C GLY A 38 29.04 -60.39 -27.48
N GLY A 39 29.31 -59.63 -28.55
CA GLY A 39 28.35 -59.52 -29.65
C GLY A 39 27.75 -58.14 -29.92
N GLN A 40 27.87 -57.75 -31.20
CA GLN A 40 27.02 -56.81 -31.95
C GLN A 40 27.23 -55.31 -31.75
N THR A 41 28.00 -54.77 -32.68
CA THR A 41 27.80 -53.46 -33.30
C THR A 41 26.35 -53.27 -33.75
N THR A 42 25.64 -52.30 -33.16
CA THR A 42 24.52 -51.60 -33.80
C THR A 42 24.17 -50.30 -33.04
N GLN A 43 24.12 -49.19 -33.77
CA GLN A 43 23.34 -47.97 -33.52
C GLN A 43 23.63 -47.17 -32.22
N ALA A 44 24.61 -46.27 -32.23
CA ALA A 44 24.87 -45.32 -31.14
C ALA A 44 24.56 -43.84 -31.47
N ALA A 45 24.19 -43.51 -32.72
CA ALA A 45 24.15 -42.11 -33.16
C ALA A 45 22.91 -41.29 -32.72
N SER A 46 21.78 -41.92 -32.38
CA SER A 46 20.55 -41.20 -32.00
C SER A 46 20.32 -41.08 -30.48
N GLY A 47 21.11 -41.79 -29.67
CA GLY A 47 21.02 -41.75 -28.21
C GLY A 47 21.92 -40.69 -27.58
N GLU A 48 23.09 -40.44 -28.17
CA GLU A 48 24.05 -39.45 -27.66
C GLU A 48 23.52 -38.01 -27.77
N SER A 49 22.86 -37.62 -28.87
CA SER A 49 22.30 -36.27 -29.02
C SER A 49 21.23 -35.97 -27.96
N ARG A 50 20.37 -36.96 -27.69
CA ARG A 50 19.30 -36.88 -26.70
C ARG A 50 19.85 -36.81 -25.27
N LEU A 51 20.95 -37.53 -24.99
CA LEU A 51 21.60 -37.48 -23.69
C LEU A 51 22.33 -36.14 -23.46
N THR A 52 22.97 -35.58 -24.50
CA THR A 52 23.59 -34.26 -24.44
C THR A 52 22.56 -33.14 -24.30
N GLU A 53 21.41 -33.23 -24.97
CA GLU A 53 20.28 -32.30 -24.80
C GLU A 53 19.73 -32.37 -23.38
N VAL A 54 19.57 -33.56 -22.81
CA VAL A 54 19.12 -33.75 -21.43
C VAL A 54 20.16 -33.18 -20.44
N ILE A 55 21.45 -33.45 -20.64
CA ILE A 55 22.51 -32.88 -19.80
C ILE A 55 22.54 -31.35 -19.92
N ASP A 56 22.38 -30.79 -21.12
CA ASP A 56 22.38 -29.34 -21.33
C ASP A 56 21.14 -28.66 -20.72
N SER A 57 19.99 -29.35 -20.72
CA SER A 57 18.76 -28.90 -20.08
C SER A 57 18.81 -28.90 -18.55
N ILE A 58 19.71 -29.69 -17.95
CA ILE A 58 19.86 -29.80 -16.48
C ILE A 58 21.06 -29.00 -15.97
N TRP A 59 22.19 -29.00 -16.69
CA TRP A 59 23.47 -28.42 -16.22
C TRP A 59 24.25 -27.60 -17.24
N GLY A 60 23.77 -27.52 -18.48
CA GLY A 60 24.50 -26.86 -19.55
C GLY A 60 24.08 -25.42 -19.81
N ARG A 61 24.44 -24.91 -20.99
CA ARG A 61 24.30 -23.49 -21.32
C ARG A 61 22.84 -23.07 -21.40
N SER A 62 21.97 -23.94 -21.93
CA SER A 62 20.54 -23.67 -22.04
C SER A 62 19.85 -23.63 -20.67
N ALA A 63 20.27 -24.49 -19.73
CA ALA A 63 19.77 -24.45 -18.35
C ALA A 63 20.13 -23.14 -17.63
N ARG A 64 21.38 -22.70 -17.76
CA ARG A 64 21.83 -21.41 -17.19
C ARG A 64 21.10 -20.23 -17.82
N LEU A 65 20.99 -20.21 -19.14
CA LEU A 65 20.27 -19.14 -19.85
C LEU A 65 18.81 -19.06 -19.43
N ARG A 66 18.15 -20.21 -19.22
CA ARG A 66 16.78 -20.25 -18.70
C ARG A 66 16.69 -19.72 -17.26
N GLU A 67 17.66 -20.03 -16.40
CA GLU A 67 17.74 -19.47 -15.04
C GLU A 67 17.90 -17.95 -15.07
N ASP A 68 18.79 -17.43 -15.92
CA ASP A 68 19.02 -15.99 -16.11
C ASP A 68 17.75 -15.28 -16.63
N ILE A 69 17.11 -15.84 -17.65
CA ILE A 69 15.83 -15.33 -18.19
C ILE A 69 14.75 -15.31 -17.11
N ASN A 70 14.63 -16.38 -16.33
CA ASN A 70 13.63 -16.48 -15.27
C ASN A 70 13.88 -15.42 -14.18
N ALA A 71 15.14 -15.25 -13.77
CA ALA A 71 15.52 -14.20 -12.84
C ALA A 71 15.17 -12.79 -13.38
N GLU A 72 15.38 -12.57 -14.68
CA GLU A 72 15.09 -11.28 -15.32
C GLU A 72 13.59 -10.98 -15.43
N ILE A 73 12.77 -11.99 -15.73
CA ILE A 73 11.31 -11.87 -15.70
C ILE A 73 10.84 -11.44 -14.31
N PHE A 74 11.36 -12.06 -13.25
CA PHE A 74 10.99 -11.70 -11.88
C PHE A 74 11.48 -10.32 -11.47
N ARG A 75 12.63 -9.85 -11.97
CA ARG A 75 13.08 -8.46 -11.82
C ARG A 75 12.09 -7.48 -12.47
N CYS A 76 11.71 -7.73 -13.73
CA CYS A 76 10.70 -6.94 -14.43
C CYS A 76 9.36 -6.89 -13.66
N ILE A 77 8.86 -8.04 -13.19
CA ILE A 77 7.63 -8.12 -12.39
C ILE A 77 7.74 -7.31 -11.10
N MET A 78 8.89 -7.39 -10.41
CA MET A 78 9.12 -6.62 -9.19
C MET A 78 9.07 -5.11 -9.45
N ILE A 79 9.77 -4.62 -10.48
CA ILE A 79 9.80 -3.19 -10.83
C ILE A 79 8.39 -2.74 -11.24
N TYR A 80 7.71 -3.49 -12.10
CA TYR A 80 6.32 -3.25 -12.48
C TYR A 80 5.41 -3.15 -11.24
N ASN A 81 5.50 -4.10 -10.31
CA ASN A 81 4.68 -4.09 -9.10
C ASN A 81 4.96 -2.90 -8.18
N ARG A 82 6.18 -2.34 -8.18
CA ARG A 82 6.47 -1.08 -7.48
C ARG A 82 5.87 0.11 -8.22
N TYR A 83 6.10 0.19 -9.53
CA TYR A 83 5.56 1.24 -10.40
C TYR A 83 4.03 1.31 -10.30
N ALA A 84 3.32 0.19 -10.47
CA ALA A 84 1.87 0.13 -10.41
C ALA A 84 1.33 0.65 -9.07
N ARG A 85 1.91 0.20 -7.94
CA ARG A 85 1.49 0.68 -6.61
C ARG A 85 1.73 2.18 -6.42
N HIS A 86 2.88 2.67 -6.89
CA HIS A 86 3.22 4.08 -6.75
C HIS A 86 2.32 4.97 -7.62
N SER A 87 2.12 4.58 -8.88
CA SER A 87 1.33 5.31 -9.86
C SER A 87 -0.14 5.43 -9.45
N ILE A 88 -0.71 4.37 -8.87
CA ILE A 88 -2.06 4.46 -8.30
C ILE A 88 -2.07 5.33 -7.04
N ALA A 89 -1.15 5.10 -6.09
CA ALA A 89 -1.14 5.80 -4.81
C ALA A 89 -0.94 7.32 -4.94
N LYS A 90 -0.11 7.79 -5.87
CA LYS A 90 0.15 9.23 -6.06
C LYS A 90 -1.05 10.01 -6.62
N ASN A 91 -1.97 9.32 -7.28
CA ASN A 91 -3.19 9.92 -7.83
C ASN A 91 -4.34 9.96 -6.80
N ILE A 92 -4.12 9.39 -5.61
CA ILE A 92 -5.03 9.48 -4.48
C ILE A 92 -4.71 10.77 -3.71
N PRO A 93 -5.69 11.66 -3.48
CA PRO A 93 -5.47 12.90 -2.75
C PRO A 93 -5.04 12.64 -1.31
N ASP A 94 -4.21 13.54 -0.78
CA ASP A 94 -3.83 13.52 0.62
C ASP A 94 -5.07 13.69 1.51
N THR A 95 -5.24 12.78 2.47
CA THR A 95 -6.35 12.78 3.43
C THR A 95 -6.10 13.71 4.62
N SER A 96 -4.97 14.41 4.71
CA SER A 96 -4.65 15.36 5.79
C SER A 96 -4.87 16.79 5.30
N LEU A 97 -6.13 17.18 5.15
CA LEU A 97 -6.51 18.52 4.65
C LEU A 97 -6.49 19.56 5.77
N SER A 98 -6.76 19.14 7.01
CA SER A 98 -6.91 20.01 8.17
C SER A 98 -5.57 20.37 8.85
N ASP A 99 -4.54 19.54 8.67
CA ASP A 99 -3.24 19.62 9.36
C ASP A 99 -3.36 19.78 10.89
N TYR A 100 -4.42 19.23 11.49
CA TYR A 100 -4.79 19.51 12.87
C TYR A 100 -3.67 19.22 13.86
N ASP A 101 -3.00 18.07 13.78
CA ASP A 101 -1.88 17.73 14.67
C ASP A 101 -0.74 18.75 14.60
N THR A 102 -0.39 19.18 13.39
CA THR A 102 0.69 20.16 13.17
C THR A 102 0.31 21.52 13.74
N ARG A 103 -0.93 21.97 13.50
CA ARG A 103 -1.45 23.26 13.99
C ARG A 103 -1.63 23.25 15.49
N TYR A 104 -2.12 22.16 16.03
CA TYR A 104 -2.26 21.94 17.46
C TYR A 104 -0.90 22.04 18.18
N MET A 105 0.16 21.40 17.64
CA MET A 105 1.52 21.57 18.17
C MET A 105 2.04 23.01 18.10
N GLN A 106 1.57 23.84 17.18
CA GLN A 106 1.91 25.26 17.12
C GLN A 106 1.18 26.06 18.21
N PHE A 107 -0.05 25.70 18.54
CA PHE A 107 -0.80 26.30 19.65
C PHE A 107 -0.10 26.03 20.98
N GLU A 108 0.41 24.82 21.20
CA GLU A 108 1.14 24.46 22.42
C GLU A 108 2.42 25.29 22.64
N LYS A 109 3.04 25.77 21.57
CA LYS A 109 4.27 26.57 21.60
C LYS A 109 4.01 28.07 21.78
N CYS A 110 2.75 28.50 21.88
CA CYS A 110 2.42 29.90 22.08
C CYS A 110 2.88 30.35 23.47
N GLY A 111 3.73 31.38 23.50
CA GLY A 111 4.24 31.92 24.77
C GLY A 111 3.24 32.80 25.50
N ASN A 112 2.11 33.18 24.88
CA ASN A 112 1.09 33.98 25.55
C ASN A 112 -0.33 33.69 25.03
N ARG A 113 -1.30 34.03 25.88
CA ARG A 113 -2.75 33.82 25.65
C ARG A 113 -3.27 34.53 24.40
N LYS A 114 -2.78 35.74 24.13
CA LYS A 114 -3.24 36.54 22.99
C LYS A 114 -2.82 35.89 21.67
N ASP A 115 -1.56 35.50 21.56
CA ASP A 115 -1.02 34.81 20.41
C ASP A 115 -1.68 33.45 20.20
N LEU A 116 -1.97 32.73 21.28
CA LEU A 116 -2.74 31.48 21.25
C LEU A 116 -4.13 31.70 20.63
N LEU A 117 -4.92 32.64 21.18
CA LEU A 117 -6.27 32.91 20.69
C LEU A 117 -6.27 33.44 19.25
N ASP A 118 -5.31 34.28 18.89
CA ASP A 118 -5.15 34.80 17.52
C ASP A 118 -4.75 33.68 16.53
N ASN A 119 -3.87 32.76 16.95
CA ASN A 119 -3.48 31.60 16.15
C ASN A 119 -4.64 30.63 15.95
N ILE A 120 -5.39 30.31 17.03
CA ILE A 120 -6.59 29.47 16.96
C ILE A 120 -7.63 30.12 16.06
N ARG A 121 -7.92 31.41 16.23
CA ARG A 121 -8.89 32.14 15.39
C ARG A 121 -8.49 32.09 13.92
N ARG A 122 -7.23 32.38 13.59
CA ARG A 122 -6.74 32.29 12.21
C ARG A 122 -6.90 30.88 11.62
N TYR A 123 -6.63 29.85 12.42
CA TYR A 123 -6.80 28.47 11.99
C TYR A 123 -8.26 28.11 11.75
N ILE A 124 -9.16 28.41 12.70
CA ILE A 124 -10.60 28.15 12.54
C ILE A 124 -11.13 28.85 11.30
N MET A 125 -10.81 30.12 11.09
CA MET A 125 -11.22 30.85 9.88
C MET A 125 -10.65 30.23 8.59
N SER A 126 -9.45 29.65 8.64
CA SER A 126 -8.89 28.95 7.49
C SER A 126 -9.65 27.66 7.15
N LEU A 127 -10.31 27.02 8.13
CA LEU A 127 -11.09 25.80 7.90
C LEU A 127 -12.28 26.04 6.97
N GLU A 128 -12.82 27.25 6.87
CA GLU A 128 -13.88 27.56 5.91
C GLU A 128 -13.45 27.30 4.46
N GLN A 129 -12.22 27.69 4.12
CA GLN A 129 -11.63 27.40 2.80
C GLN A 129 -11.34 25.91 2.63
N VAL A 130 -10.89 25.25 3.70
CA VAL A 130 -10.63 23.80 3.68
C VAL A 130 -11.92 23.01 3.50
N ILE A 131 -13.02 23.40 4.15
CA ILE A 131 -14.35 22.80 3.99
C ILE A 131 -14.85 23.03 2.56
N ALA A 132 -14.67 24.23 2.01
CA ALA A 132 -15.03 24.50 0.62
C ALA A 132 -14.27 23.56 -0.34
N LYS A 133 -12.96 23.37 -0.14
CA LYS A 133 -12.14 22.45 -0.92
C LYS A 133 -12.50 20.98 -0.72
N ALA A 134 -12.75 20.56 0.53
CA ALA A 134 -13.20 19.21 0.85
C ALA A 134 -14.60 18.90 0.29
N SER A 135 -15.38 19.95 0.00
CA SER A 135 -16.71 19.87 -0.58
C SER A 135 -16.78 19.95 -2.10
N GLU A 136 -15.71 20.38 -2.76
CA GLU A 136 -15.59 20.24 -4.20
C GLU A 136 -15.74 18.75 -4.53
N ASP A 137 -16.47 18.40 -5.59
CA ASP A 137 -16.61 17.01 -6.05
C ASP A 137 -15.25 16.54 -6.61
N MET A 138 -14.31 16.29 -5.68
CA MET A 138 -13.05 15.64 -5.95
C MET A 138 -13.30 14.20 -6.40
N ALA A 139 -14.48 13.62 -6.15
CA ALA A 139 -14.82 12.28 -6.59
C ALA A 139 -14.63 12.12 -8.10
N ASP A 140 -15.18 13.03 -8.91
CA ASP A 140 -15.07 12.94 -10.37
C ASP A 140 -13.63 13.19 -10.85
N GLU A 141 -12.94 14.18 -10.29
CA GLU A 141 -11.56 14.48 -10.66
C GLU A 141 -10.60 13.34 -10.29
N VAL A 142 -10.76 12.77 -9.08
CA VAL A 142 -9.98 11.65 -8.58
C VAL A 142 -10.29 10.38 -9.37
N VAL A 143 -11.56 10.12 -9.70
CA VAL A 143 -11.95 9.02 -10.57
C VAL A 143 -11.29 9.17 -11.94
N VAL A 144 -11.32 10.35 -12.57
CA VAL A 144 -10.70 10.58 -13.88
C VAL A 144 -9.17 10.39 -13.82
N LYS A 145 -8.51 10.96 -12.81
CA LYS A 145 -7.06 10.80 -12.61
C LYS A 145 -6.67 9.34 -12.40
N LEU A 146 -7.43 8.61 -11.60
CA LEU A 146 -7.18 7.20 -11.32
C LEU A 146 -7.49 6.31 -12.52
N GLN A 147 -8.59 6.55 -13.24
CA GLN A 147 -8.87 5.83 -14.49
C GLN A 147 -7.73 5.98 -15.49
N LYS A 148 -7.15 7.19 -15.60
CA LYS A 148 -5.97 7.43 -16.43
C LYS A 148 -4.77 6.62 -15.94
N ALA A 149 -4.45 6.67 -14.65
CA ALA A 149 -3.32 5.94 -14.06
C ALA A 149 -3.48 4.41 -14.23
N VAL A 150 -4.71 3.90 -14.05
CA VAL A 150 -5.03 2.49 -14.23
C VAL A 150 -4.84 2.04 -15.67
N ARG A 151 -5.23 2.87 -16.66
CA ARG A 151 -4.95 2.59 -18.08
C ARG A 151 -3.46 2.55 -18.38
N GLU A 152 -2.67 3.46 -17.81
CA GLU A 152 -1.22 3.47 -17.99
C GLU A 152 -0.58 2.21 -17.38
N VAL A 153 -0.99 1.82 -16.17
CA VAL A 153 -0.56 0.57 -15.53
C VAL A 153 -0.98 -0.65 -16.34
N TYR A 154 -2.19 -0.64 -16.89
CA TYR A 154 -2.70 -1.70 -17.78
C TYR A 154 -1.85 -1.86 -19.04
N ASP A 155 -1.52 -0.77 -19.72
CA ASP A 155 -0.71 -0.78 -20.94
C ASP A 155 0.70 -1.34 -20.67
N VAL A 156 1.29 -0.96 -19.54
CA VAL A 156 2.60 -1.46 -19.08
C VAL A 156 2.52 -2.96 -18.77
N SER A 157 1.45 -3.39 -18.07
CA SER A 157 1.21 -4.79 -17.75
C SER A 157 1.04 -5.63 -19.01
N ARG A 158 0.24 -5.16 -19.98
CA ARG A 158 0.04 -5.83 -21.27
C ARG A 158 1.36 -6.03 -22.00
N ARG A 159 2.18 -4.98 -22.09
CA ARG A 159 3.50 -5.07 -22.74
C ARG A 159 4.41 -6.11 -22.07
N LEU A 160 4.39 -6.19 -20.73
CA LEU A 160 5.14 -7.21 -19.99
C LEU A 160 4.61 -8.63 -20.27
N HIS A 161 3.30 -8.82 -20.30
CA HIS A 161 2.67 -10.12 -20.60
C HIS A 161 2.91 -10.56 -22.04
N ASP A 162 2.81 -9.65 -23.00
CA ASP A 162 3.10 -9.88 -24.42
C ASP A 162 4.56 -10.32 -24.61
N LEU A 163 5.49 -9.68 -23.90
CA LEU A 163 6.90 -10.07 -23.92
C LEU A 163 7.11 -11.45 -23.28
N ILE A 164 6.48 -11.72 -22.13
CA ILE A 164 6.56 -13.03 -21.47
C ILE A 164 5.98 -14.14 -22.38
N GLY A 165 5.05 -13.82 -23.28
CA GLY A 165 4.42 -14.79 -24.18
C GLY A 165 3.25 -15.54 -23.56
N LYS A 166 2.63 -14.95 -22.53
CA LYS A 166 1.42 -15.50 -21.90
C LYS A 166 0.24 -14.70 -22.43
N ASP A 167 -0.50 -15.25 -23.40
CA ASP A 167 -1.70 -14.66 -24.06
C ASP A 167 -2.88 -14.32 -23.11
N ALA A 168 -2.67 -14.39 -21.80
CA ALA A 168 -3.60 -13.96 -20.78
C ALA A 168 -3.18 -12.58 -20.25
N ALA A 169 -3.22 -11.55 -21.11
CA ALA A 169 -3.26 -10.19 -20.59
C ALA A 169 -4.50 -10.09 -19.68
N PRO A 170 -4.38 -9.50 -18.48
CA PRO A 170 -5.54 -9.34 -17.61
C PRO A 170 -6.62 -8.51 -18.33
N SER A 171 -7.90 -8.72 -18.02
CA SER A 171 -9.00 -8.04 -18.74
C SER A 171 -9.06 -6.56 -18.35
N GLU A 172 -9.07 -5.64 -19.33
CA GLU A 172 -9.18 -4.19 -19.10
C GLU A 172 -10.45 -3.84 -18.28
N SER A 173 -11.57 -4.52 -18.53
CA SER A 173 -12.84 -4.36 -17.81
C SER A 173 -12.79 -4.74 -16.33
N GLY A 174 -11.76 -5.50 -15.91
CA GLY A 174 -11.58 -5.92 -14.53
C GLY A 174 -10.72 -4.96 -13.70
N PHE A 175 -10.04 -3.99 -14.30
CA PHE A 175 -9.07 -3.11 -13.64
C PHE A 175 -9.68 -1.92 -12.88
N PHE A 176 -10.88 -1.48 -13.28
CA PHE A 176 -11.57 -0.37 -12.62
C PHE A 176 -13.03 -0.74 -12.43
N ASP A 177 -13.31 -1.39 -11.30
CA ASP A 177 -14.63 -1.89 -10.92
C ASP A 177 -15.00 -1.35 -9.53
N GLU A 178 -16.28 -1.13 -9.27
CA GLU A 178 -16.82 -0.63 -8.01
C GLU A 178 -16.56 -1.58 -6.83
N GLU A 179 -16.33 -2.88 -7.09
CA GLU A 179 -15.86 -3.83 -6.09
C GLU A 179 -14.43 -3.58 -5.63
N ARG A 180 -13.59 -3.04 -6.52
CA ARG A 180 -12.13 -2.93 -6.35
C ARG A 180 -11.68 -1.52 -6.02
N PHE A 181 -12.49 -0.55 -6.43
CA PHE A 181 -12.26 0.87 -6.25
C PHE A 181 -13.58 1.56 -5.92
N SER A 182 -13.65 2.23 -4.79
CA SER A 182 -14.83 3.02 -4.43
C SER A 182 -14.42 4.32 -3.78
N VAL A 183 -14.99 5.41 -4.28
CA VAL A 183 -14.93 6.73 -3.65
C VAL A 183 -16.27 6.93 -2.96
N THR A 184 -16.27 6.92 -1.63
CA THR A 184 -17.48 7.15 -0.84
C THR A 184 -17.36 8.48 -0.14
N ARG A 185 -18.34 9.36 -0.37
CA ARG A 185 -18.47 10.60 0.38
C ARG A 185 -19.17 10.30 1.70
N LEU A 186 -18.51 10.61 2.82
CA LEU A 186 -19.08 10.42 4.15
C LEU A 186 -19.81 11.65 4.66
N PHE A 187 -19.26 12.84 4.37
CA PHE A 187 -19.81 14.10 4.85
C PHE A 187 -20.06 15.08 3.70
N THR A 188 -21.22 15.71 3.75
CA THR A 188 -21.61 16.78 2.81
C THR A 188 -21.03 18.12 3.24
N LYS A 189 -21.01 19.09 2.32
CA LYS A 189 -20.58 20.46 2.63
C LYS A 189 -21.41 21.05 3.76
N GLU A 190 -22.71 20.83 3.67
CA GLU A 190 -23.72 21.33 4.57
C GLU A 190 -23.52 20.76 5.97
N GLN A 191 -23.19 19.46 6.06
CA GLN A 191 -22.88 18.81 7.33
C GLN A 191 -21.62 19.38 7.99
N LEU A 192 -20.54 19.54 7.22
CA LEU A 192 -19.29 20.12 7.73
C LEU A 192 -19.47 21.60 8.12
N ALA A 193 -20.23 22.37 7.33
CA ALA A 193 -20.55 23.76 7.62
C ALA A 193 -21.39 23.91 8.89
N ALA A 194 -22.41 23.04 9.09
CA ALA A 194 -23.22 23.06 10.30
C ALA A 194 -22.38 22.75 11.56
N LEU A 195 -21.48 21.77 11.50
CA LEU A 195 -20.56 21.49 12.60
C LEU A 195 -19.57 22.64 12.82
N TYR A 196 -19.09 23.27 11.75
CA TYR A 196 -18.23 24.46 11.83
C TYR A 196 -18.92 25.63 12.54
N GLU A 197 -20.18 25.90 12.25
CA GLU A 197 -20.97 26.92 12.96
C GLU A 197 -21.06 26.62 14.47
N GLN A 198 -21.28 25.35 14.84
CA GLN A 198 -21.28 24.94 16.25
C GLN A 198 -19.91 25.11 16.91
N VAL A 199 -18.83 24.85 16.19
CA VAL A 199 -17.45 25.08 16.67
C VAL A 199 -17.18 26.58 16.84
N LEU A 200 -17.72 27.46 15.99
CA LEU A 200 -17.61 28.91 16.15
C LEU A 200 -18.31 29.41 17.42
N ILE A 201 -19.50 28.88 17.71
CA ILE A 201 -20.23 29.19 18.95
C ILE A 201 -19.42 28.74 20.17
N ALA A 202 -18.90 27.51 20.14
CA ALA A 202 -18.06 26.97 21.21
C ALA A 202 -16.74 27.77 21.36
N PHE A 203 -16.14 28.21 20.25
CA PHE A 203 -14.93 29.03 20.26
C PHE A 203 -15.16 30.39 20.90
N GLU A 204 -16.29 31.05 20.62
CA GLU A 204 -16.60 32.33 21.24
C GLU A 204 -16.74 32.19 22.78
N LYS A 205 -17.39 31.12 23.24
CA LYS A 205 -17.46 30.81 24.67
C LYS A 205 -16.10 30.49 25.27
N TYR A 206 -15.29 29.66 24.59
CA TYR A 206 -13.93 29.36 24.99
C TYR A 206 -13.08 30.63 25.09
N ARG A 207 -13.17 31.53 24.11
CA ARG A 207 -12.48 32.82 24.12
C ARG A 207 -12.87 33.63 25.35
N ARG A 208 -14.17 33.76 25.61
CA ARG A 208 -14.69 34.47 26.79
C ARG A 208 -14.28 33.79 28.10
N CYS A 209 -14.26 32.46 28.18
CA CYS A 209 -13.73 31.72 29.34
C CYS A 209 -12.26 32.06 29.57
N VAL A 210 -11.45 32.06 28.51
CA VAL A 210 -10.02 32.34 28.57
C VAL A 210 -9.75 33.81 28.92
N GLU A 211 -10.60 34.74 28.47
CA GLU A 211 -10.50 36.18 28.70
C GLU A 211 -11.06 36.63 30.06
N ASP A 212 -12.32 36.31 30.34
CA ASP A 212 -13.10 36.80 31.49
C ASP A 212 -12.65 36.15 32.78
N ASN A 213 -12.53 34.81 32.82
CA ASN A 213 -12.37 34.09 34.09
C ASN A 213 -11.07 34.40 34.83
N ASN A 214 -10.13 35.14 34.21
CA ASN A 214 -8.81 35.39 34.78
C ASN A 214 -8.30 34.10 35.45
N MET A 215 -8.57 32.93 34.83
CA MET A 215 -8.26 31.60 35.34
C MET A 215 -6.74 31.37 35.47
N PHE A 216 -6.00 32.46 35.20
CA PHE A 216 -4.58 32.72 35.12
C PHE A 216 -4.16 33.96 35.93
N ALA A 217 -4.95 34.45 36.90
CA ALA A 217 -4.53 35.54 37.79
C ALA A 217 -3.30 35.18 38.66
N ALA A 218 -2.78 33.95 38.56
CA ALA A 218 -1.53 33.51 39.17
C ALA A 218 -0.32 33.46 38.22
N PHE A 219 -0.45 33.69 36.90
CA PHE A 219 0.69 33.53 35.98
C PHE A 219 0.77 34.63 34.92
N ALA A 220 2.00 35.09 34.66
CA ALA A 220 2.31 36.17 33.75
C ALA A 220 1.97 35.83 32.29
N SER A 221 1.86 36.88 31.48
CA SER A 221 1.54 36.83 30.05
C SER A 221 2.57 36.08 29.19
N ASP A 222 3.54 35.38 29.76
CA ASP A 222 4.61 34.61 29.12
C ASP A 222 4.57 33.10 29.44
N SER A 223 3.49 32.60 30.07
CA SER A 223 3.35 31.20 30.48
C SER A 223 2.72 30.30 29.41
N SER A 224 3.15 29.03 29.34
CA SER A 224 2.75 28.00 28.36
C SER A 224 1.39 27.34 28.60
N TYR A 225 0.50 27.95 29.38
CA TYR A 225 -0.80 27.39 29.73
C TYR A 225 -1.93 27.97 28.86
N GLY A 226 -2.77 27.09 28.30
CA GLY A 226 -3.76 27.37 27.24
C GLY A 226 -3.76 26.32 26.12
N ALA A 227 -2.72 25.48 26.09
CA ALA A 227 -2.68 24.25 25.32
C ALA A 227 -3.42 23.12 26.07
N LEU A 228 -4.10 22.23 25.34
CA LEU A 228 -4.70 21.01 25.88
C LEU A 228 -3.61 20.19 26.60
N PRO A 229 -3.77 19.87 27.90
CA PRO A 229 -2.80 19.04 28.61
C PRO A 229 -2.67 17.67 27.92
N TYR A 230 -1.45 17.11 27.91
CA TYR A 230 -1.12 15.82 27.28
C TYR A 230 -2.11 14.68 27.63
N TYR A 231 -2.67 14.69 28.84
CA TYR A 231 -3.67 13.73 29.29
C TYR A 231 -4.98 13.79 28.47
N TRP A 232 -5.49 15.00 28.23
CA TRP A 232 -6.68 15.21 27.40
C TRP A 232 -6.41 14.88 25.93
N ARG A 233 -5.18 15.12 25.44
CA ARG A 233 -4.76 14.70 24.10
C ARG A 233 -4.89 13.18 23.96
N ARG A 234 -4.52 12.41 24.98
CA ARG A 234 -4.66 10.95 24.99
C ARG A 234 -6.12 10.51 24.97
N ILE A 235 -7.04 11.24 25.61
CA ILE A 235 -8.47 10.89 25.60
C ILE A 235 -9.08 11.15 24.22
N TYR A 236 -8.76 12.29 23.59
CA TYR A 236 -9.35 12.67 22.31
C TYR A 236 -8.65 12.04 21.10
N ALA A 237 -7.33 11.82 21.14
CA ALA A 237 -6.60 11.13 20.07
C ALA A 237 -6.98 9.64 19.93
N TYR A 238 -7.44 9.00 21.02
CA TYR A 238 -7.95 7.62 21.00
C TYR A 238 -9.45 7.52 20.71
N SER A 239 -10.21 8.63 20.73
CA SER A 239 -11.61 8.62 20.28
C SER A 239 -11.73 8.52 18.75
N TYR A 240 -10.64 8.82 18.05
CA TYR A 240 -10.43 8.60 16.62
C TYR A 240 -9.31 7.55 16.44
N ASP A 241 -9.32 6.49 17.26
CA ASP A 241 -8.38 5.38 17.07
C ASP A 241 -8.67 4.75 15.71
N ARG A 242 -7.84 5.17 14.73
CA ARG A 242 -6.96 4.43 13.81
C ARG A 242 -6.93 2.88 13.93
N SER A 243 -8.01 2.27 14.39
CA SER A 243 -8.18 0.85 14.67
C SER A 243 -8.30 0.00 13.40
N ASP A 244 -8.33 0.62 12.21
CA ASP A 244 -8.23 -0.07 10.93
C ASP A 244 -6.81 -0.10 10.33
N ARG A 245 -5.78 0.41 11.00
CA ARG A 245 -4.41 0.43 10.44
C ARG A 245 -3.40 -0.55 11.04
N ALA A 246 -3.79 -1.43 11.96
CA ALA A 246 -2.90 -2.52 12.38
C ALA A 246 -3.69 -3.74 12.89
N ASN A 247 -3.50 -4.87 12.20
CA ASN A 247 -3.99 -6.22 12.52
C ASN A 247 -5.50 -6.48 12.41
N ASP A 248 -5.92 -7.01 11.26
CA ASP A 248 -6.56 -8.34 11.30
C ASP A 248 -6.20 -9.15 10.05
N SER A 249 -5.21 -10.03 10.19
CA SER A 249 -4.96 -11.14 9.29
C SER A 249 -6.01 -12.23 9.50
N ARG A 250 -7.29 -11.86 9.37
CA ARG A 250 -8.41 -12.80 9.43
C ARG A 250 -9.28 -12.59 8.22
N LYS A 251 -9.05 -13.46 7.25
CA LYS A 251 -9.84 -13.72 6.05
C LYS A 251 -11.32 -13.80 6.42
N LYS A 252 -12.03 -12.67 6.38
CA LYS A 252 -13.49 -12.58 6.36
C LYS A 252 -13.86 -12.17 4.96
N THR A 253 -14.81 -12.90 4.40
CA THR A 253 -15.47 -12.60 3.13
C THR A 253 -16.00 -11.16 3.19
N GLU A 254 -15.42 -10.29 2.37
CA GLU A 254 -15.82 -8.89 2.20
C GLU A 254 -17.09 -8.87 1.35
N ASP A 255 -18.24 -8.98 2.01
CA ASP A 255 -19.55 -8.78 1.41
C ASP A 255 -19.96 -7.29 1.52
N GLU A 256 -20.86 -6.85 0.64
CA GLU A 256 -21.41 -5.49 0.50
C GLU A 256 -21.90 -4.81 1.80
N ASP A 257 -22.05 -5.57 2.88
CA ASP A 257 -22.43 -5.16 4.24
C ASP A 257 -21.48 -4.10 4.86
N ASP A 258 -20.21 -4.10 4.47
CA ASP A 258 -19.22 -3.17 5.03
C ASP A 258 -19.39 -1.71 4.53
N ARG A 259 -19.94 -1.49 3.33
CA ARG A 259 -20.14 -0.12 2.81
C ARG A 259 -21.31 0.59 3.48
N HIS A 260 -22.44 -0.09 3.62
CA HIS A 260 -23.57 0.44 4.38
C HIS A 260 -23.19 0.69 5.84
N THR A 261 -22.39 -0.19 6.45
CA THR A 261 -21.97 0.05 7.84
C THR A 261 -21.04 1.25 8.00
N ILE A 262 -20.15 1.59 7.06
CA ILE A 262 -19.26 2.76 7.20
C ILE A 262 -20.06 4.07 7.09
N THR A 263 -20.90 4.23 6.07
CA THR A 263 -21.71 5.45 5.93
C THR A 263 -22.71 5.60 7.08
N GLU A 264 -23.34 4.51 7.52
CA GLU A 264 -24.24 4.54 8.68
C GLU A 264 -23.50 4.85 9.99
N LYS A 265 -22.31 4.28 10.21
CA LYS A 265 -21.46 4.61 11.37
C LYS A 265 -21.06 6.07 11.36
N ALA A 266 -20.58 6.58 10.23
CA ALA A 266 -20.19 7.98 10.06
C ALA A 266 -21.38 8.92 10.31
N GLN A 267 -22.57 8.60 9.77
CA GLN A 267 -23.78 9.38 10.00
C GLN A 267 -24.22 9.35 11.47
N LYS A 268 -24.11 8.20 12.13
CA LYS A 268 -24.41 8.06 13.57
C LYS A 268 -23.43 8.86 14.43
N GLU A 269 -22.15 8.87 14.08
CA GLU A 269 -21.15 9.70 14.75
C GLU A 269 -21.42 11.19 14.54
N TYR A 270 -21.78 11.59 13.32
CA TYR A 270 -22.19 12.96 13.01
C TYR A 270 -23.38 13.40 13.87
N THR A 271 -24.44 12.59 13.94
CA THR A 271 -25.62 12.92 14.76
C THR A 271 -25.24 13.06 16.23
N LYS A 272 -24.43 12.13 16.77
CA LYS A 272 -23.97 12.19 18.17
C LYS A 272 -23.15 13.43 18.47
N ILE A 273 -22.24 13.85 17.59
CA ILE A 273 -21.44 15.04 17.84
C ILE A 273 -22.28 16.31 17.72
N MET A 274 -23.24 16.36 16.79
CA MET A 274 -24.16 17.49 16.69
C MET A 274 -25.02 17.62 17.95
N GLU A 275 -25.62 16.54 18.43
CA GLU A 275 -26.38 16.53 19.70
C GLU A 275 -25.50 16.97 20.87
N TYR A 276 -24.28 16.44 20.98
CA TYR A 276 -23.31 16.85 22.00
C TYR A 276 -22.98 18.33 21.92
N MET A 277 -22.72 18.86 20.72
CA MET A 277 -22.39 20.27 20.52
C MET A 277 -23.59 21.16 20.84
N ASP A 278 -24.80 20.80 20.42
CA ASP A 278 -26.03 21.53 20.72
C ASP A 278 -26.30 21.58 22.24
N GLU A 279 -26.18 20.46 22.94
CA GLU A 279 -26.33 20.38 24.40
C GLU A 279 -25.30 21.24 25.11
N ARG A 280 -24.02 21.13 24.74
CA ARG A 280 -22.95 21.92 25.37
C ARG A 280 -23.02 23.40 24.99
N ASN A 281 -23.43 23.72 23.77
CA ASN A 281 -23.62 25.10 23.33
C ASN A 281 -24.92 25.72 23.89
N ALA A 282 -25.87 24.95 24.41
CA ALA A 282 -27.02 25.47 25.13
C ALA A 282 -26.67 25.93 26.57
N ILE A 283 -25.60 25.40 27.16
CA ILE A 283 -25.13 25.82 28.51
C ILE A 283 -24.74 27.30 28.44
N ALA A 284 -25.45 28.16 29.17
CA ALA A 284 -25.11 29.57 29.24
C ALA A 284 -23.73 29.74 29.89
N TYR A 285 -22.94 30.67 29.35
CA TYR A 285 -21.70 31.11 30.00
C TYR A 285 -22.01 32.36 30.80
N ASP A 286 -22.02 32.24 32.13
CA ASP A 286 -22.45 33.30 33.05
C ASP A 286 -21.34 34.31 33.41
N GLY A 287 -20.24 34.28 32.65
CA GLY A 287 -19.12 35.22 32.77
C GLY A 287 -18.10 34.77 33.83
N PHE A 288 -17.39 35.74 34.42
CA PHE A 288 -16.34 35.51 35.42
C PHE A 288 -16.77 34.70 36.66
N LEU A 289 -18.08 34.58 36.92
CA LEU A 289 -18.61 33.83 38.06
C LEU A 289 -19.05 32.41 37.68
N ASP A 290 -18.86 32.01 36.42
CA ASP A 290 -19.12 30.65 35.97
C ASP A 290 -18.02 29.73 36.52
N GLU A 291 -18.34 29.04 37.63
CA GLU A 291 -17.45 28.11 38.33
C GLU A 291 -17.18 26.84 37.51
N ASP A 292 -18.08 26.50 36.57
CA ASP A 292 -18.02 25.30 35.73
C ASP A 292 -17.60 25.67 34.30
N PHE A 293 -16.35 26.14 34.14
CA PHE A 293 -15.79 26.52 32.83
C PHE A 293 -15.39 25.31 31.95
N GLU A 294 -15.16 24.14 32.56
CA GLU A 294 -14.64 22.94 31.91
C GLU A 294 -15.53 22.46 30.75
N PRO A 295 -16.88 22.41 30.87
CA PRO A 295 -17.77 22.08 29.76
C PRO A 295 -17.59 22.94 28.51
N HIS A 296 -17.29 24.24 28.65
CA HIS A 296 -17.11 25.16 27.53
C HIS A 296 -15.76 24.92 26.82
N VAL A 297 -14.71 24.61 27.59
CA VAL A 297 -13.38 24.27 27.07
C VAL A 297 -13.41 22.91 26.35
N GLU A 298 -14.05 21.91 26.94
CA GLU A 298 -14.23 20.59 26.34
C GLU A 298 -15.02 20.64 25.04
N ALA A 299 -16.12 21.40 25.01
CA ALA A 299 -16.95 21.54 23.83
C ALA A 299 -16.16 22.10 22.65
N PHE A 300 -15.36 23.15 22.89
CA PHE A 300 -14.52 23.73 21.84
C PHE A 300 -13.50 22.74 21.28
N TRP A 301 -12.67 22.14 22.14
CA TRP A 301 -11.58 21.28 21.67
C TRP A 301 -12.06 19.98 21.05
N LYS A 302 -13.11 19.36 21.61
CA LYS A 302 -13.71 18.17 21.03
C LYS A 302 -14.41 18.49 19.70
N GLY A 303 -15.11 19.62 19.62
CA GLY A 303 -15.73 20.09 18.38
C GLY A 303 -14.68 20.34 17.30
N LEU A 304 -13.60 21.05 17.62
CA LEU A 304 -12.51 21.35 16.68
C LEU A 304 -11.80 20.08 16.19
N SER A 305 -11.42 19.17 17.09
CA SER A 305 -10.75 17.92 16.70
C SER A 305 -11.64 17.04 15.84
N THR A 306 -12.93 16.97 16.18
CA THR A 306 -13.91 16.15 15.43
C THR A 306 -14.20 16.75 14.07
N LEU A 307 -14.35 18.08 13.97
CA LEU A 307 -14.49 18.78 12.70
C LEU A 307 -13.30 18.52 11.79
N CYS A 308 -12.08 18.67 12.30
CA CYS A 308 -10.86 18.37 11.54
C CYS A 308 -10.80 16.90 11.09
N GLY A 309 -11.17 15.97 11.97
CA GLY A 309 -11.30 14.55 11.61
C GLY A 309 -12.34 14.30 10.51
N PHE A 310 -13.48 14.98 10.55
CA PHE A 310 -14.50 14.86 9.50
C PHE A 310 -14.09 15.53 8.19
N ILE A 311 -13.34 16.63 8.23
CA ILE A 311 -12.74 17.25 7.04
C ILE A 311 -11.74 16.29 6.39
N ASP A 312 -10.85 15.70 7.19
CA ASP A 312 -9.82 14.78 6.72
C ASP A 312 -10.40 13.46 6.16
N ASN A 313 -11.56 13.03 6.67
CA ASN A 313 -12.25 11.82 6.25
C ASN A 313 -13.54 12.11 5.46
N ALA A 314 -13.71 13.32 4.91
CA ALA A 314 -14.91 13.72 4.18
C ALA A 314 -15.17 12.80 2.96
N THR A 315 -14.09 12.32 2.35
CA THR A 315 -14.09 11.35 1.26
C THR A 315 -13.20 10.17 1.63
N VAL A 316 -13.76 8.96 1.58
CA VAL A 316 -13.02 7.72 1.78
C VAL A 316 -12.79 7.06 0.44
N ILE A 317 -11.52 6.74 0.16
CA ILE A 317 -11.10 6.05 -1.05
C ILE A 317 -10.65 4.65 -0.64
N ARG A 318 -11.45 3.64 -0.98
CA ARG A 318 -11.07 2.22 -0.81
C ARG A 318 -10.56 1.69 -2.13
N TRP A 319 -9.42 1.00 -2.08
CA TRP A 319 -8.84 0.34 -3.24
C TRP A 319 -8.04 -0.89 -2.84
N ASP A 320 -8.09 -1.92 -3.68
CA ASP A 320 -7.28 -3.12 -3.49
C ASP A 320 -5.84 -2.92 -4.00
N LYS A 321 -4.90 -2.78 -3.05
CA LYS A 321 -3.46 -2.61 -3.32
C LYS A 321 -2.82 -3.82 -4.00
N GLY A 322 -3.41 -5.00 -3.86
CA GLY A 322 -2.91 -6.25 -4.42
C GLY A 322 -3.33 -6.48 -5.86
N TYR A 323 -4.37 -5.78 -6.32
CA TYR A 323 -5.00 -6.11 -7.60
C TYR A 323 -4.35 -5.47 -8.82
N PHE A 324 -3.74 -4.30 -8.67
CA PHE A 324 -3.02 -3.62 -9.76
C PHE A 324 -1.62 -4.23 -10.03
N ALA A 325 -1.22 -5.20 -9.21
CA ALA A 325 0.06 -5.87 -9.28
C ALA A 325 -0.11 -7.31 -9.78
N ILE A 326 0.93 -7.86 -10.38
CA ILE A 326 1.04 -9.29 -10.66
C ILE A 326 1.10 -10.01 -9.30
N ASN A 327 0.04 -10.75 -8.98
CA ASN A 327 -0.12 -11.40 -7.69
C ASN A 327 0.67 -12.73 -7.60
N GLU A 328 0.66 -13.38 -6.43
CA GLU A 328 1.39 -14.64 -6.21
C GLU A 328 0.90 -15.78 -7.10
N ASN A 329 -0.41 -15.86 -7.37
CA ASN A 329 -0.97 -16.92 -8.23
C ASN A 329 -0.52 -16.74 -9.67
N GLU A 330 -0.50 -15.51 -10.16
CA GLU A 330 -0.04 -15.16 -11.48
C GLU A 330 1.48 -15.34 -11.61
N SER A 331 2.24 -14.93 -10.59
CA SER A 331 3.68 -15.16 -10.50
C SER A 331 4.01 -16.66 -10.52
N ALA A 332 3.23 -17.49 -9.80
CA ALA A 332 3.37 -18.94 -9.83
C ALA A 332 3.03 -19.53 -11.21
N ALA A 333 2.02 -18.98 -11.89
CA ALA A 333 1.69 -19.39 -13.25
C ALA A 333 2.80 -19.03 -14.25
N ILE A 334 3.38 -17.83 -14.14
CA ILE A 334 4.54 -17.40 -14.94
C ILE A 334 5.73 -18.31 -14.65
N SER A 335 5.99 -18.65 -13.39
CA SER A 335 7.08 -19.57 -13.01
C SER A 335 6.91 -20.94 -13.65
N ARG A 336 5.70 -21.51 -13.63
CA ARG A 336 5.41 -22.80 -14.30
C ARG A 336 5.58 -22.70 -15.81
N TYR A 337 5.17 -21.59 -16.41
CA TYR A 337 5.37 -21.35 -17.83
C TYR A 337 6.85 -21.26 -18.21
N CYS A 338 7.68 -20.58 -17.41
CA CYS A 338 9.14 -20.51 -17.60
C CYS A 338 9.82 -21.89 -17.52
N GLN A 339 9.19 -22.85 -16.84
CA GLN A 339 9.66 -24.24 -16.74
C GLN A 339 9.15 -25.14 -17.88
N SER A 340 8.22 -24.66 -18.70
CA SER A 340 7.64 -25.44 -19.80
C SER A 340 8.62 -25.64 -20.95
N GLU A 341 8.41 -26.70 -21.74
CA GLU A 341 9.23 -26.97 -22.92
C GLU A 341 9.01 -25.94 -24.05
N GLU A 342 7.84 -25.31 -24.07
CA GLU A 342 7.43 -24.31 -25.07
C GLU A 342 8.02 -22.91 -24.79
N PHE A 343 8.67 -22.73 -23.63
CA PHE A 343 9.20 -21.45 -23.21
C PHE A 343 10.40 -21.00 -24.09
N PRO A 344 10.39 -19.77 -24.63
CA PRO A 344 11.48 -19.27 -25.45
C PRO A 344 12.77 -19.12 -24.63
N VAL A 345 13.82 -19.83 -25.04
CA VAL A 345 15.17 -19.73 -24.44
C VAL A 345 16.14 -19.30 -25.52
N SER A 346 16.44 -17.99 -25.58
CA SER A 346 17.43 -17.42 -26.49
C SER A 346 18.11 -16.19 -25.88
N GLU A 347 19.33 -15.88 -26.33
CA GLU A 347 20.05 -14.67 -25.90
C GLU A 347 19.35 -13.38 -26.37
N ASP A 348 18.68 -13.43 -27.52
CA ASP A 348 17.87 -12.32 -28.04
C ASP A 348 16.68 -12.04 -27.11
N TYR A 349 16.06 -13.10 -26.56
CA TYR A 349 14.94 -12.97 -25.63
C TYR A 349 15.40 -12.39 -24.27
N LEU A 350 16.55 -12.85 -23.76
CA LEU A 350 17.16 -12.26 -22.56
C LEU A 350 17.46 -10.77 -22.78
N THR A 351 18.00 -10.40 -23.95
CA THR A 351 18.27 -8.99 -24.31
C THR A 351 16.99 -8.16 -24.28
N ALA A 352 15.90 -8.66 -24.88
CA ALA A 352 14.61 -7.98 -24.87
C ALA A 352 14.04 -7.79 -23.44
N LEU A 353 14.29 -8.73 -22.52
CA LEU A 353 13.92 -8.59 -21.11
C LEU A 353 14.75 -7.53 -20.39
N VAL A 354 16.06 -7.46 -20.64
CA VAL A 354 16.93 -6.40 -20.08
C VAL A 354 16.53 -5.01 -20.59
N ASP A 355 16.16 -4.90 -21.87
CA ASP A 355 15.62 -3.66 -22.43
C ASP A 355 14.28 -3.27 -21.77
N MET A 356 13.42 -4.26 -21.48
CA MET A 356 12.17 -4.05 -20.77
C MET A 356 12.40 -3.62 -19.31
N GLU A 357 13.37 -4.23 -18.62
CA GLU A 357 13.78 -3.84 -17.27
C GLU A 357 14.19 -2.37 -17.26
N SER A 358 15.10 -1.98 -18.16
CA SER A 358 15.59 -0.60 -18.28
C SER A 358 14.46 0.40 -18.54
N TRP A 359 13.53 0.05 -19.44
CA TRP A 359 12.35 0.87 -19.72
C TRP A 359 11.39 0.98 -18.53
N LEU A 360 11.19 -0.10 -17.76
CA LEU A 360 10.38 -0.09 -16.54
C LEU A 360 11.02 0.76 -15.45
N GLU A 361 12.35 0.73 -15.32
CA GLU A 361 13.07 1.59 -14.38
C GLU A 361 12.94 3.07 -14.75
N GLU A 362 13.02 3.41 -16.05
CA GLU A 362 12.77 4.77 -16.53
C GLU A 362 11.35 5.21 -16.20
N LYS A 363 10.35 4.34 -16.42
CA LYS A 363 8.97 4.61 -16.03
C LYS A 363 8.80 4.80 -14.53
N GLU A 364 9.44 3.97 -13.70
CA GLU A 364 9.42 4.15 -12.25
C GLU A 364 10.07 5.48 -11.83
N LYS A 365 11.09 5.96 -12.55
CA LYS A 365 11.76 7.26 -12.28
C LYS A 365 10.92 8.45 -12.73
N GLU A 366 10.24 8.37 -13.88
CA GLU A 366 9.30 9.41 -14.35
C GLU A 366 8.11 9.57 -13.41
N ASP A 367 7.76 8.49 -12.70
CA ASP A 367 6.56 8.43 -11.87
C ASP A 367 6.77 8.96 -10.43
N LYS A 368 8.03 8.99 -9.96
CA LYS A 368 8.52 9.52 -8.66
C LYS A 368 8.77 11.02 -8.71
#